data_AF-A0A917RBF1-F1
#
_entry.id   AF-A0A917RBF1-F1
#
_cell.length_a   1.000
_cell.length_b   1.000
_cell.length_c   1.000
_cell.angle_alpha   90.00
_cell.angle_beta   90.00
_cell.angle_gamma   90.00
#
_symmetry.space_group_name_H-M   'P 1'
#
loop_
_entity.id
_entity.type
_entity.pdbx_description
1 polymer ?
#
loop_
_entity_poly.entity_id
_entity_poly.type
_entity_poly.pdbx_seq_one_letter_code
_entity_poly.pdbx_strand_id
1 'polypeptide(L)'
;MAIQYKGTAIGAMLDDMARYGSTMKNQIDELQAAAGEFRANMSGDVAIANFDAKHGELSLELEDTLVKLDNLGIKVENAFHRAIETDKRVGDGFAAF
;
A
#
# COMPACT_ATOMS: atom_id res chain seq x y z
N MET A 1 -29.55 -7.25 18.64
CA MET A 1 -28.17 -6.79 18.94
C MET A 1 -27.43 -6.80 17.62
N ALA A 2 -27.46 -5.69 16.87
CA ALA A 2 -26.69 -5.62 15.64
C ALA A 2 -25.22 -5.64 16.06
N ILE A 3 -24.45 -6.62 15.57
CA ILE A 3 -23.00 -6.51 15.64
C ILE A 3 -22.69 -5.35 14.68
N GLN A 4 -22.69 -4.12 15.20
CA GLN A 4 -22.15 -2.96 14.48
C GLN A 4 -20.65 -3.17 14.38
N TYR A 5 -20.24 -4.09 13.50
CA TYR A 5 -18.89 -4.08 13.00
C TYR A 5 -18.69 -2.68 12.45
N LYS A 6 -17.55 -2.07 12.80
CA LYS A 6 -17.18 -0.74 12.35
C LYS A 6 -16.91 -0.75 10.84
N GLY A 7 -17.90 -1.05 10.00
CA GLY A 7 -17.78 -1.06 8.54
C GLY A 7 -17.33 0.30 8.03
N THR A 8 -17.71 1.37 8.73
CA THR A 8 -17.18 2.72 8.54
C THR A 8 -15.68 2.85 8.83
N ALA A 9 -15.16 2.19 9.87
CA ALA A 9 -13.74 2.24 10.20
C ALA A 9 -12.88 1.37 9.26
N ILE A 10 -13.37 0.20 8.84
CA ILE A 10 -12.65 -0.64 7.88
C ILE A 10 -12.67 -0.01 6.48
N GLY A 11 -13.80 0.59 6.06
CA GLY A 11 -13.88 1.37 4.84
C GLY A 11 -12.92 2.57 4.86
N ALA A 12 -12.90 3.34 5.96
CA ALA A 12 -11.95 4.44 6.12
C ALA A 12 -10.48 3.97 6.09
N MET A 13 -10.17 2.81 6.71
CA MET A 13 -8.84 2.22 6.63
C MET A 13 -8.46 1.81 5.20
N LEU A 14 -9.40 1.29 4.41
CA LEU A 14 -9.18 0.97 3.00
C LEU A 14 -8.91 2.22 2.17
N ASP A 15 -9.70 3.27 2.37
CA ASP A 15 -9.53 4.55 1.68
C ASP A 15 -8.18 5.19 2.04
N ASP A 16 -7.82 5.20 3.33
CA ASP A 16 -6.53 5.69 3.80
C ASP A 16 -5.37 4.89 3.22
N MET A 17 -5.46 3.56 3.20
CA MET A 17 -4.44 2.70 2.61
C MET A 17 -4.24 2.97 1.12
N ALA A 18 -5.34 3.08 0.36
CA ALA A 18 -5.27 3.40 -1.07
C ALA A 18 -4.62 4.78 -1.30
N ARG A 19 -5.00 5.77 -0.48
CA ARG A 19 -4.43 7.11 -0.53
C ARG A 19 -2.94 7.10 -0.21
N TYR A 20 -2.54 6.50 0.90
CA TYR A 20 -1.14 6.45 1.31
C TYR A 20 -0.29 5.65 0.33
N GLY A 21 -0.83 4.57 -0.25
CA GLY A 21 -0.14 3.80 -1.28
C GLY A 21 0.10 4.60 -2.56
N SER A 22 -0.91 5.34 -3.01
CA SER A 22 -0.74 6.24 -4.16
C SER A 22 0.28 7.35 -3.85
N THR A 23 0.25 7.94 -2.66
CA THR A 23 1.23 8.94 -2.25
C THR A 23 2.65 8.36 -2.22
N MET A 24 2.82 7.17 -1.64
CA MET A 24 4.13 6.50 -1.60
C MET A 24 4.66 6.22 -3.00
N LYS A 25 3.80 5.75 -3.91
CA LYS A 25 4.20 5.50 -5.31
C LYS A 25 4.70 6.78 -5.98
N ASN A 26 3.96 7.89 -5.85
CA ASN A 26 4.37 9.17 -6.40
C ASN A 26 5.71 9.65 -5.79
N GLN A 27 5.90 9.49 -4.49
CA GLN A 27 7.15 9.85 -3.81
C GLN A 27 8.34 8.99 -4.26
N ILE A 28 8.11 7.71 -4.55
CA ILE A 28 9.13 6.81 -5.11
C ILE A 28 9.49 7.26 -6.53
N ASP A 29 8.51 7.58 -7.37
CA ASP A 29 8.76 8.08 -8.73
C ASP A 29 9.55 9.40 -8.70
N GLU A 30 9.20 10.33 -7.81
CA GLU A 30 9.93 11.58 -7.59
C GLU A 30 11.37 11.34 -7.12
N LEU A 31 11.56 10.40 -6.17
CA LEU A 31 12.87 10.03 -5.67
C LEU A 31 13.75 9.41 -6.76
N GLN A 32 13.19 8.53 -7.60
CA GLN A 32 13.89 7.91 -8.71
C GLN A 32 14.32 8.93 -9.76
N ALA A 33 13.45 9.91 -10.06
CA ALA A 33 13.80 11.01 -10.95
C ALA A 33 14.96 11.86 -10.38
N ALA A 34 14.85 12.27 -9.12
CA ALA A 34 15.90 13.04 -8.44
C ALA A 34 17.22 12.26 -8.33
N ALA A 35 17.16 10.95 -8.09
CA ALA A 35 18.32 10.07 -8.07
C ALA A 35 19.00 9.99 -9.45
N GLY A 36 18.22 9.93 -10.53
CA GLY A 36 18.74 9.98 -11.90
C GLY A 36 19.46 11.29 -12.20
N GLU A 37 18.88 12.44 -11.80
CA GLU A 37 19.51 13.75 -11.94
C GLU A 37 20.79 13.86 -11.10
N PHE A 38 20.74 13.41 -9.84
CA PHE A 38 21.90 13.39 -8.97
C PHE A 38 23.03 12.58 -9.60
N ARG A 39 22.72 11.36 -10.06
CA ARG A 39 23.66 10.45 -10.71
C ARG A 39 24.27 11.02 -11.99
N ALA A 40 23.50 11.78 -12.77
CA ALA A 40 23.98 12.46 -13.97
C ALA A 40 24.97 13.60 -13.66
N ASN A 41 24.86 14.21 -12.48
CA ASN A 41 25.78 15.26 -12.03
C ASN A 41 27.00 14.72 -11.26
N MET A 42 27.05 13.41 -10.98
CA MET A 42 28.19 12.79 -10.32
C MET A 42 29.38 12.64 -11.27
N SER A 43 30.58 12.72 -10.71
CA SER A 43 31.83 12.39 -11.39
C SER A 43 32.68 11.48 -10.52
N GLY A 44 33.57 10.72 -11.15
CA GLY A 44 34.44 9.75 -10.49
C GLY A 44 33.82 8.37 -10.36
N ASP A 45 34.53 7.37 -10.88
CA ASP A 45 34.03 6.00 -11.05
C ASP A 45 33.62 5.33 -9.74
N VAL A 46 34.38 5.57 -8.66
CA VAL A 46 34.09 4.98 -7.34
C VAL A 46 32.83 5.58 -6.73
N ALA A 47 32.64 6.89 -6.85
CA ALA A 47 31.45 7.57 -6.32
C ALA A 47 30.19 7.10 -7.04
N ILE A 48 30.29 7.01 -8.37
CA ILE A 48 29.27 6.46 -9.26
C ILE A 48 28.91 5.02 -8.89
N ALA A 49 29.90 4.12 -8.79
CA ALA A 49 29.65 2.72 -8.50
C ALA A 49 28.99 2.52 -7.12
N ASN A 50 29.43 3.28 -6.11
CA ASN A 50 28.83 3.23 -4.78
C ASN A 50 27.40 3.75 -4.77
N PHE A 51 27.12 4.83 -5.51
CA PHE A 51 25.76 5.34 -5.67
C PHE A 51 24.88 4.32 -6.37
N ASP A 52 25.30 3.78 -7.52
CA ASP A 52 24.52 2.84 -8.31
C ASP A 52 24.17 1.58 -7.48
N ALA A 53 25.11 1.09 -6.67
CA ALA A 53 24.87 -0.01 -5.75
C ALA A 53 23.81 0.33 -4.69
N LYS A 54 23.97 1.47 -3.99
CA LYS A 54 23.05 1.85 -2.90
C LYS A 54 21.67 2.27 -3.39
N HIS A 55 21.61 2.96 -4.52
CA HIS A 55 20.36 3.31 -5.18
C HIS A 55 19.63 2.05 -5.67
N GLY A 56 20.36 1.06 -6.19
CA GLY A 56 19.80 -0.23 -6.58
C GLY A 56 19.18 -0.98 -5.40
N GLU A 57 19.90 -1.09 -4.27
CA GLU A 57 19.40 -1.68 -3.02
C GLU A 57 18.11 -0.98 -2.55
N LEU A 58 18.14 0.36 -2.47
CA LEU A 58 16.98 1.15 -2.04
C LEU A 58 15.78 0.97 -2.99
N SER A 59 16.00 0.97 -4.30
CA SER A 59 14.93 0.79 -5.28
C SER A 59 14.22 -0.56 -5.11
N LEU A 60 14.98 -1.62 -4.88
CA LEU A 60 14.42 -2.96 -4.62
C LEU A 60 13.61 -3.01 -3.32
N GLU A 61 14.08 -2.38 -2.24
CA GLU A 61 13.35 -2.32 -0.97
C GLU A 61 12.04 -1.52 -1.08
N LEU A 62 12.04 -0.44 -1.87
CA LEU A 62 10.85 0.36 -2.13
C LEU A 62 9.82 -0.41 -2.96
N GLU A 63 10.25 -1.11 -4.02
CA GLU A 63 9.38 -1.99 -4.81
C GLU A 63 8.76 -3.11 -3.95
N ASP A 64 9.55 -3.78 -3.12
CA ASP A 64 9.05 -4.81 -2.20
C ASP A 64 8.03 -4.24 -1.20
N THR A 65 8.25 -3.02 -0.73
CA THR A 65 7.30 -2.32 0.16
C THR A 65 5.97 -2.03 -0.55
N LEU A 66 6.00 -1.59 -1.81
CA LEU A 66 4.78 -1.38 -2.61
C LEU A 66 4.01 -2.69 -2.80
N VAL A 67 4.70 -3.79 -3.12
CA VAL A 67 4.09 -5.12 -3.26
C VAL A 67 3.44 -5.57 -1.95
N LYS A 68 4.10 -5.34 -0.80
CA LYS A 68 3.52 -5.65 0.52
C LYS A 68 2.27 -4.82 0.80
N LEU A 69 2.27 -3.54 0.41
CA LEU A 69 1.14 -2.64 0.61
C LEU A 69 -0.07 -3.07 -0.25
N ASP A 70 0.15 -3.38 -1.53
CA ASP A 70 -0.90 -3.88 -2.42
C ASP A 70 -1.50 -5.18 -1.89
N ASN A 71 -0.66 -6.12 -1.45
CA ASN A 71 -1.10 -7.37 -0.84
C ASN A 71 -1.89 -7.15 0.45
N LEU A 72 -1.51 -6.16 1.26
CA LEU A 72 -2.27 -5.80 2.45
C LEU A 72 -3.63 -5.24 2.07
N GLY A 73 -3.70 -4.35 1.06
CA GLY A 73 -4.94 -3.79 0.54
C GLY A 73 -5.93 -4.87 0.12
N ILE A 74 -5.47 -5.82 -0.70
CA ILE A 74 -6.28 -6.97 -1.14
C ILE A 74 -6.80 -7.79 0.05
N LYS A 75 -5.95 -8.04 1.07
CA LYS A 75 -6.35 -8.81 2.25
C LYS A 75 -7.42 -8.08 3.06
N VAL A 76 -7.29 -6.77 3.24
CA VAL A 76 -8.26 -5.95 3.98
C VAL A 76 -9.58 -5.88 3.21
N GLU A 77 -9.56 -5.69 1.89
CA GLU A 77 -10.77 -5.66 1.05
C GLU A 77 -11.51 -7.01 1.11
N ASN A 78 -10.79 -8.12 1.01
CA ASN A 78 -11.37 -9.45 1.18
C ASN A 78 -11.93 -9.68 2.59
N ALA A 79 -11.32 -9.12 3.63
CA ALA A 79 -11.86 -9.17 4.99
C ALA A 79 -13.16 -8.35 5.10
N PHE A 80 -13.19 -7.17 4.48
CA PHE A 80 -14.36 -6.29 4.45
C PHE A 80 -15.55 -6.93 3.73
N HIS A 81 -15.34 -7.51 2.55
CA HIS A 81 -16.41 -8.22 1.82
C HIS A 81 -16.97 -9.41 2.62
N ARG A 82 -16.11 -10.21 3.25
CA ARG A 82 -16.54 -11.31 4.13
C ARG A 82 -17.33 -10.82 5.34
N ALA A 83 -16.93 -9.69 5.92
CA ALA A 83 -17.63 -9.09 7.05
C ALA A 83 -19.04 -8.63 6.64
N ILE A 84 -19.18 -7.96 5.48
CA ILE A 84 -20.48 -7.56 4.94
C ILE A 84 -21.38 -8.77 4.64
N GLU A 85 -20.83 -9.82 4.01
CA GLU A 85 -21.60 -11.02 3.67
C GLU A 85 -22.11 -11.73 4.94
N THR A 86 -21.26 -11.84 5.96
CA THR A 86 -21.62 -12.43 7.24
C THR A 86 -22.72 -11.63 7.93
N ASP A 87 -22.61 -10.28 7.94
CA ASP A 87 -23.62 -9.41 8.52
C ASP A 87 -24.98 -9.53 7.84
N LYS A 88 -25.00 -9.55 6.49
CA LYS A 88 -26.23 -9.78 5.71
C LYS A 88 -26.90 -11.11 6.07
N ARG A 89 -26.14 -12.20 6.11
CA ARG A 89 -26.67 -13.54 6.46
C ARG A 89 -27.24 -13.60 7.88
N VAL A 90 -26.60 -12.91 8.83
CA VAL A 90 -27.11 -12.80 10.20
C VAL A 90 -28.39 -11.97 10.25
N GLY A 91 -28.43 -10.83 9.55
CA GLY A 91 -29.62 -9.99 9.43
C GLY A 91 -30.83 -10.74 8.83
N ASP A 92 -30.62 -11.47 7.74
CA ASP A 92 -31.66 -12.28 7.10
C ASP A 92 -32.15 -13.42 8.02
N GLY A 93 -31.24 -14.05 8.77
CA GLY A 93 -31.58 -15.10 9.74
C GLY A 93 -32.41 -14.59 10.93
N PHE A 94 -32.25 -13.33 11.33
CA PHE A 94 -33.10 -12.69 12.34
C PHE A 94 -34.41 -12.14 11.78
N ALA A 95 -34.48 -11.80 10.48
CA ALA A 95 -35.73 -11.36 9.84
C ALA A 95 -36.72 -12.51 9.59
N ALA A 96 -36.25 -13.76 9.64
CA ALA A 96 -37.07 -14.96 9.50
C ALA A 96 -37.67 -15.49 10.82
N PHE A 97 -37.45 -14.79 11.94
CA PHE A 97 -38.00 -15.06 13.28
C PHE A 97 -38.88 -13.90 13.75
#